data_AF-A0AAU4B2I3-F1
#
_entry.id   AF-A0AAU4B2I3-F1
#
_cell.length_a   1.000
_cell.length_b   1.000
_cell.length_c   1.000
_cell.angle_alpha   90.00
_cell.angle_beta   90.00
_cell.angle_gamma   90.00
#
_symmetry.space_group_name_H-M   'P 1'
#
loop_
_entity.id
_entity.type
_entity.pdbx_description
1 polymer ?
#
loop_
_entity_poly.entity_id
_entity_poly.type
_entity_poly.pdbx_seq_one_letter_code
_entity_poly.pdbx_strand_id
1 'polypeptide(L)' 'MPYNPGDRVTITNPHPENAKYRGKTGTIDRIGLDGMYELRGIDRPIREKLLGVIACTADELTGA' A
#
# COMPACT_ATOMS: atom_id res chain seq x y z
N MET A 1 8.59 2.72 12.53
CA MET A 1 7.41 2.42 13.38
C MET A 1 6.43 1.67 12.52
N PRO A 2 5.70 0.66 13.04
CA PRO A 2 4.62 0.05 12.27
C PRO A 2 3.55 1.10 11.98
N TYR A 3 3.00 1.07 10.78
CA TYR A 3 1.94 2.00 10.38
C TYR A 3 0.58 1.50 10.89
N ASN A 4 -0.40 2.39 11.05
CA ASN A 4 -1.74 2.02 11.52
C ASN A 4 -2.78 2.12 10.41
N PRO A 5 -3.92 1.42 10.52
CA PRO A 5 -5.06 1.65 9.65
C PRO A 5 -5.47 3.13 9.70
N GLY A 6 -5.60 3.76 8.52
CA GLY A 6 -5.83 5.19 8.36
C GLY A 6 -4.57 6.02 8.05
N ASP A 7 -3.37 5.47 8.26
CA ASP A 7 -2.14 6.17 7.88
C ASP A 7 -2.01 6.29 6.38
N ARG A 8 -1.53 7.45 5.93
CA ARG A 8 -1.19 7.71 4.54
C ARG A 8 0.28 7.39 4.32
N VAL A 9 0.53 6.50 3.37
CA VAL A 9 1.88 6.01 3.07
C VAL A 9 2.17 6.07 1.57
N THR A 10 3.44 6.21 1.24
CA THR A 10 3.95 6.17 -0.13
C THR A 10 4.70 4.87 -0.35
N ILE A 11 4.41 4.18 -1.45
CA ILE A 11 5.13 2.98 -1.86
C ILE A 11 6.47 3.42 -2.47
N THR A 12 7.59 3.22 -1.80
CA THR A 12 8.91 3.72 -2.25
C THR A 12 9.83 2.60 -2.72
N ASN A 13 9.73 1.44 -2.08
CA ASN A 13 10.56 0.27 -2.37
C ASN A 13 9.72 -1.00 -2.58
N PRO A 14 8.78 -1.03 -3.53
CA PRO A 14 7.91 -2.19 -3.72
C PRO A 14 8.66 -3.43 -4.22
N HIS A 15 8.16 -4.59 -3.83
CA HIS A 15 8.47 -5.89 -4.42
C HIS A 15 8.22 -5.86 -5.94
N PRO A 16 8.93 -6.67 -6.76
CA PRO A 16 8.79 -6.69 -8.22
C PRO A 16 7.35 -6.80 -8.73
N GLU A 17 6.47 -7.50 -8.01
CA GLU A 17 5.05 -7.64 -8.34
C GLU A 17 4.26 -6.32 -8.18
N ASN A 18 4.74 -5.45 -7.30
CA ASN A 18 4.18 -4.14 -6.96
C ASN A 18 4.98 -2.98 -7.56
N ALA A 19 6.01 -3.23 -8.37
CA ALA A 19 6.90 -2.21 -8.94
C ALA A 19 6.14 -1.08 -9.67
N LYS A 20 5.01 -1.41 -10.30
CA LYS A 20 4.12 -0.46 -10.99
C LYS A 20 3.45 0.58 -10.06
N TYR A 21 3.47 0.36 -8.76
CA TYR A 21 2.91 1.25 -7.75
C TYR A 21 3.96 2.11 -7.04
N ARG A 22 5.24 2.01 -7.43
CA ARG A 22 6.30 2.85 -6.87
C ARG A 22 5.99 4.33 -7.09
N GLY A 23 6.14 5.12 -6.03
CA GLY A 23 5.79 6.55 -5.97
C GLY A 23 4.30 6.84 -5.81
N LYS A 24 3.44 5.82 -5.75
CA LYS A 24 2.01 6.02 -5.46
C LYS A 24 1.78 6.12 -3.97
N THR A 25 0.83 6.97 -3.60
CA THR A 25 0.32 7.07 -2.23
C THR A 25 -0.95 6.24 -2.08
N GLY A 26 -1.09 5.62 -0.91
CA GLY A 26 -2.28 4.90 -0.48
C GLY A 26 -2.55 5.14 0.99
N THR A 27 -3.68 4.65 1.45
CA THR A 27 -4.06 4.65 2.87
C THR A 27 -4.14 3.21 3.35
N ILE A 28 -3.63 2.94 4.54
CA ILE A 28 -3.69 1.60 5.12
C ILE A 28 -5.14 1.33 5.54
N ASP A 29 -5.72 0.29 4.97
CA ASP A 29 -7.05 -0.21 5.29
C ASP A 29 -7.01 -1.15 6.50
N ARG A 30 -6.05 -2.08 6.49
CA ARG A 30 -5.88 -3.08 7.56
C ARG A 30 -4.48 -3.68 7.55
N ILE A 31 -4.14 -4.34 8.65
CA ILE A 31 -2.88 -5.05 8.86
C ILE A 31 -3.20 -6.55 8.87
N GLY A 32 -2.65 -7.29 7.92
CA GLY A 32 -2.76 -8.74 7.83
C GLY A 32 -1.90 -9.47 8.87
N LEU A 33 -2.12 -10.79 8.98
CA LEU A 33 -1.51 -11.66 10.00
C LEU A 33 0.02 -11.79 9.94
N ASP A 34 0.66 -11.32 8.86
CA ASP A 34 2.11 -11.45 8.63
C ASP A 34 2.84 -10.09 8.60
N GLY A 35 2.21 -9.03 9.14
CA GLY A 35 2.76 -7.67 9.04
C GLY A 35 2.65 -7.06 7.64
N MET A 36 1.84 -7.67 6.76
CA MET A 36 1.45 -7.08 5.49
C MET A 36 0.38 -6.02 5.69
N TYR A 37 0.59 -4.85 5.12
CA TYR A 37 -0.35 -3.74 5.12
C TYR A 37 -1.16 -3.77 3.85
N GLU A 38 -2.47 -3.80 4.02
CA GLU A 38 -3.43 -3.74 2.94
C GLU A 38 -3.75 -2.27 2.62
N LEU A 39 -3.36 -1.79 1.45
CA LEU A 39 -3.54 -0.41 1.02
C LEU A 39 -4.79 -0.25 0.17
N ARG A 40 -5.54 0.82 0.44
CA ARG A 40 -6.67 1.31 -0.37
C ARG A 40 -6.43 2.73 -0.86
N GLY A 41 -7.26 3.15 -1.82
CA GLY A 41 -7.24 4.52 -2.34
C GLY A 41 -6.01 4.85 -3.17
N ILE A 42 -5.19 3.85 -3.54
CA ILE A 42 -4.07 4.05 -4.45
C ILE A 42 -4.61 4.60 -5.76
N ASP A 43 -3.95 5.65 -6.25
CA ASP A 43 -4.35 6.40 -7.43
C ASP A 43 -4.24 5.52 -8.69
N ARG A 44 -5.30 4.73 -8.90
CA ARG A 44 -5.49 3.75 -9.97
C ARG A 44 -6.56 4.23 -10.94
N PRO A 45 -6.47 3.85 -12.22
CA PRO A 45 -7.59 3.97 -13.14
C PRO A 45 -8.81 3.22 -12.56
N ILE A 46 -10.01 3.78 -12.75
CA ILE A 46 -11.29 3.33 -12.15
C ILE A 46 -11.53 1.82 -12.25
N ARG A 47 -11.00 1.17 -13.31
CA ARG A 47 -11.07 -0.29 -13.53
C ARG A 47 -10.35 -1.13 -12.47
N GLU A 48 -9.27 -0.62 -11.86
CA GLU A 48 -8.50 -1.34 -10.84
C GLU A 48 -8.88 -0.94 -9.40
N LYS A 49 -9.74 0.08 -9.22
CA LYS A 49 -10.30 0.49 -7.92
C LYS A 49 -11.25 -0.55 -7.32
N LEU A 50 -11.87 -1.39 -8.15
CA LEU A 50 -12.89 -2.35 -7.74
C LEU A 50 -12.33 -3.66 -7.19
N LEU A 51 -11.04 -3.98 -7.40
CA LEU A 51 -10.56 -5.36 -7.25
C LEU A 51 -9.23 -5.56 -6.50
N GLY A 52 -8.41 -4.54 -6.27
CA GLY A 52 -7.07 -4.82 -5.74
C GLY A 52 -6.76 -4.07 -4.46
N VAL A 53 -6.85 -4.79 -3.34
CA VAL A 53 -6.07 -4.45 -2.17
C VAL A 53 -4.59 -4.74 -2.47
N ILE A 54 -3.69 -3.81 -2.18
CA ILE A 54 -2.25 -4.07 -2.30
C ILE A 54 -1.74 -4.48 -0.94
N ALA A 55 -1.18 -5.68 -0.85
CA ALA A 55 -0.37 -6.06 0.29
C ALA A 55 1.06 -5.54 0.07
N CYS A 56 1.51 -4.67 0.98
CA CYS A 56 2.90 -4.21 1.07
C CYS A 56 3.39 -4.41 2.49
N THR A 57 4.66 -4.74 2.66
CA THR A 57 5.31 -4.76 3.98
C THR A 57 5.71 -3.36 4.42
N ALA A 58 6.01 -3.16 5.71
CA ALA A 58 6.44 -1.86 6.23
C ALA A 58 7.71 -1.31 5.54
N ASP A 59 8.61 -2.19 5.08
CA ASP A 59 9.85 -1.81 4.41
C ASP A 59 9.62 -1.18 3.02
N GLU A 60 8.56 -1.63 2.33
CA GLU A 60 8.18 -1.12 1.01
C GLU A 60 7.51 0.27 1.09
N LEU A 61 7.17 0.71 2.29
CA LEU A 61 6.34 1.88 2.57
C LEU A 61 7.13 2.95 3.32
N THR A 62 6.91 4.20 2.93
CA THR A 62 7.41 5.37 3.63
C THR A 62 6.24 6.23 4.08
N GLY A 63 6.18 6.54 5.38
CA GLY A 63 5.20 7.47 5.94
C GLY A 63 5.30 8.83 5.26
N ALA A 64 4.16 9.37 4.87
CA ALA A 64 4.06 10.74 4.36
C ALA A 64 4.04 11.75 5.50
#